data_AF-A0A4P7L2Y5-F1
#
_entry.id   AF-A0A4P7L2Y5-F1
#
_cell.length_a   1.000
_cell.length_b   1.000
_cell.length_c   1.000
_cell.angle_alpha   90.00
_cell.angle_beta   90.00
_cell.angle_gamma   90.00
#
_symmetry.space_group_name_H-M   'P 1'
#
loop_
_entity.id
_entity.type
_entity.pdbx_description
1 polymer ?
#
loop_
_entity_poly.entity_id
_entity_poly.type
_entity_poly.pdbx_seq_one_letter_code
_entity_poly.pdbx_strand_id
1 'polypeptide(L)' 'MPHLLWPFFNNNWPLLNALFRAATRAMLQLARKQGIEIGIFCALHTYGRQLNQHPHVHVSVTRGGFG' A
#
# COMPACT_ATOMS: atom_id res chain seq x y z
N MET A 1 5.97 5.01 -4.71
CA MET A 1 7.05 5.35 -3.75
C MET A 1 8.16 6.08 -4.50
N PRO A 2 8.83 7.10 -3.92
CA PRO A 2 9.97 7.76 -4.54
C PRO A 2 11.08 6.77 -4.95
N HIS A 3 11.68 6.97 -6.13
CA HIS A 3 12.66 6.05 -6.68
C HIS A 3 13.95 5.93 -5.85
N LEU A 4 14.32 7.01 -5.15
CA LEU A 4 15.46 7.04 -4.22
C LEU A 4 15.39 5.98 -3.13
N LEU A 5 14.18 5.53 -2.78
CA LEU A 5 13.98 4.53 -1.75
C LEU A 5 13.98 3.10 -2.29
N TRP A 6 13.90 2.86 -3.61
CA TRP A 6 13.82 1.49 -4.15
C TRP A 6 14.96 0.59 -3.65
N PRO A 7 16.24 1.01 -3.71
CA PRO A 7 17.35 0.17 -3.24
C PRO A 7 17.21 -0.21 -1.76
N PHE A 8 16.71 0.71 -0.93
CA PHE A 8 16.52 0.47 0.51
C PHE A 8 15.56 -0.69 0.79
N PHE A 9 14.43 -0.75 0.09
CA PHE A 9 13.46 -1.84 0.25
C PHE A 9 13.90 -3.13 -0.45
N ASN A 10 14.57 -3.04 -1.60
CA ASN A 10 15.06 -4.23 -2.31
C ASN A 10 16.13 -4.98 -1.52
N ASN A 11 16.94 -4.26 -0.76
CA ASN A 11 17.95 -4.85 0.12
C ASN A 11 17.37 -5.29 1.47
N ASN A 12 16.12 -4.94 1.79
CA ASN A 12 15.49 -5.19 3.09
C ASN A 12 14.02 -5.57 2.92
N TRP A 13 13.77 -6.76 2.36
CA TRP A 13 12.43 -7.26 2.07
C TRP A 13 11.43 -7.23 3.23
N PRO A 14 11.82 -7.47 4.50
CA PRO A 14 10.90 -7.32 5.63
C PRO A 14 10.30 -5.90 5.75
N LEU A 15 10.99 -4.87 5.27
CA LEU A 15 10.48 -3.50 5.27
C LEU A 15 9.35 -3.28 4.28
N LEU A 16 9.13 -4.16 3.30
CA LEU A 16 7.98 -4.08 2.39
C LEU A 16 6.65 -4.11 3.14
N ASN A 17 6.60 -4.72 4.33
CA ASN A 17 5.46 -4.66 5.26
C ASN A 17 5.13 -3.22 5.70
N ALA A 18 6.12 -2.33 5.75
CA ALA A 18 5.89 -0.92 6.05
C ALA A 18 5.08 -0.22 4.95
N LEU A 19 5.19 -0.65 3.68
CA LEU A 19 4.37 -0.11 2.58
C LEU A 19 2.89 -0.45 2.79
N PHE A 20 2.59 -1.71 3.14
CA PHE A 20 1.24 -2.14 3.50
C PHE A 20 0.69 -1.32 4.67
N ARG A 21 1.44 -1.21 5.77
CA ARG A 21 1.01 -0.46 6.97
C ARG A 21 0.79 1.02 6.68
N ALA A 22 1.65 1.64 5.87
CA ALA A 22 1.49 3.04 5.49
C ALA A 22 0.22 3.25 4.66
N ALA A 23 -0.01 2.39 3.67
CA ALA A 23 -1.15 2.48 2.77
C ALA A 23 -2.48 2.20 3.49
N THR A 24 -2.57 1.13 4.29
CA THR A 24 -3.79 0.80 5.04
C THR A 24 -4.13 1.87 6.08
N ARG A 25 -3.12 2.42 6.78
CA ARG A 25 -3.33 3.50 7.74
C ARG A 25 -3.92 4.75 7.07
N ALA A 26 -3.43 5.11 5.88
CA ALA A 26 -3.97 6.25 5.14
C ALA A 26 -5.45 6.04 4.76
N MET A 27 -5.79 4.84 4.26
CA MET A 27 -7.17 4.51 3.88
C MET A 27 -8.11 4.44 5.10
N LEU A 28 -7.69 3.83 6.20
CA LEU A 28 -8.48 3.77 7.44
C LEU A 28 -8.67 5.16 8.07
N GLN A 29 -7.66 6.04 7.97
CA GLN A 29 -7.80 7.41 8.43
C GLN A 29 -8.83 8.17 7.59
N LEU A 30 -8.86 7.96 6.28
CA LEU A 30 -9.86 8.54 5.39
C LEU A 30 -11.27 8.00 5.69
N ALA A 31 -11.43 6.69 5.82
CA ALA A 31 -12.70 6.05 6.15
C ALA A 31 -13.29 6.57 7.47
N ARG A 32 -12.44 6.71 8.50
CA ARG A 32 -12.83 7.30 9.78
C ARG A 32 -13.31 8.75 9.63
N LYS A 33 -12.62 9.57 8.83
CA LYS A 33 -13.05 10.96 8.56
C LYS A 33 -14.38 11.03 7.83
N GLN A 34 -14.71 10.02 7.04
CA GLN A 34 -15.95 9.93 6.28
C GLN A 34 -17.07 9.20 7.04
N GLY A 35 -16.79 8.60 8.20
CA GLY A 35 -17.77 7.85 8.99
C GLY A 35 -18.24 6.56 8.31
N ILE A 36 -17.40 5.95 7.47
CA ILE A 36 -17.73 4.72 6.75
C ILE A 36 -16.81 3.57 7.18
N GLU A 37 -17.33 2.36 7.13
CA GLU A 37 -16.53 1.13 7.22
C GLU A 37 -16.06 0.70 5.83
N ILE A 38 -14.81 0.25 5.71
CA ILE A 38 -14.24 -0.26 4.46
C ILE A 38 -13.52 -1.59 4.66
N GLY A 39 -13.68 -2.50 3.71
CA GLY A 39 -12.76 -3.62 3.49
C GLY A 39 -11.56 -3.15 2.66
N ILE A 40 -10.36 -3.66 2.97
CA ILE A 40 -9.12 -3.31 2.27
C ILE A 40 -8.43 -4.58 1.79
N PHE A 41 -8.08 -4.63 0.49
CA PHE A 41 -7.21 -5.63 -0.11
C PHE A 41 -5.96 -4.95 -0.68
N CYS A 42 -4.78 -5.46 -0.34
CA CYS A 42 -3.52 -4.91 -0.82
C CYS A 42 -2.70 -5.98 -1.55
N ALA A 43 -2.11 -5.62 -2.69
CA ALA A 43 -1.17 -6.46 -3.43
C ALA A 43 0.18 -5.74 -3.57
N LEU A 44 1.28 -6.46 -3.29
CA LEU A 44 2.64 -5.96 -3.47
C LEU A 44 3.17 -6.35 -4.85
N HIS A 45 3.68 -5.36 -5.58
CA HIS A 45 4.45 -5.55 -6.80
C HIS A 45 5.87 -5.03 -6.57
N THR A 46 6.86 -5.90 -6.75
CA THR A 46 8.28 -5.56 -6.55
C THR A 46 8.97 -5.11 -7.84
N TYR A 47 8.44 -5.50 -9.00
CA TYR A 47 8.98 -5.18 -10.31
C TYR A 47 7.99 -4.40 -11.17
N GLY A 48 8.52 -3.49 -11.98
CA GLY A 48 7.77 -2.78 -13.02
C GLY A 48 7.64 -3.61 -14.29
N ARG A 49 6.97 -3.04 -15.31
CA ARG A 49 6.73 -3.68 -16.61
C ARG A 49 8.02 -4.09 -17.34
N GLN A 50 9.11 -3.34 -17.14
CA GLN A 50 10.42 -3.63 -17.74
C GLN A 50 11.30 -4.52 -16.83
N LEU A 51 10.73 -5.14 -15.79
CA LEU A 51 11.45 -5.90 -14.76
C LEU A 51 12.50 -5.07 -13.99
N ASN A 52 12.44 -3.75 -14.09
CA ASN A 52 13.18 -2.86 -13.22
C ASN A 52 12.57 -2.88 -11.81
N GLN A 53 13.42 -2.79 -10.79
CA GLN A 53 12.95 -2.80 -9.42
C GLN A 53 12.10 -1.55 -9.15
N HIS A 54 10.84 -1.77 -8.77
CA HIS A 54 9.84 -0.72 -8.57
C HIS A 54 8.83 -1.17 -7.51
N PRO A 55 9.24 -1.30 -6.24
CA PRO A 55 8.34 -1.75 -5.19
C PRO A 55 7.20 -0.74 -4.96
N HIS A 56 5.96 -1.23 -5.12
CA HIS A 56 4.73 -0.49 -4.85
C HIS A 56 3.61 -1.43 -4.39
N VAL A 57 2.63 -0.87 -3.69
CA VAL A 57 1.42 -1.59 -3.29
C VAL A 57 0.22 -1.06 -4.04
N HIS A 58 -0.58 -1.96 -4.61
CA HIS A 58 -1.92 -1.66 -5.07
C HIS A 58 -2.89 -1.84 -3.92
N VAL A 59 -3.77 -0.86 -3.72
CA VAL A 59 -4.80 -0.90 -2.67
C VAL A 59 -6.15 -0.85 -3.34
N SER A 60 -6.96 -1.88 -3.10
CA SER A 60 -8.37 -1.91 -3.43
C SER A 60 -9.17 -1.75 -2.15
N VAL A 61 -10.18 -0.88 -2.19
CA VAL A 61 -11.09 -0.66 -1.07
C VAL A 61 -12.52 -0.89 -1.53
N THR A 62 -13.34 -1.49 -0.66
CA THR A 62 -14.78 -1.55 -0.91
C THR A 62 -15.37 -0.14 -0.94
N ARG A 63 -16.51 0.05 -1.62
CA ARG A 63 -17.25 1.33 -1.62
C ARG A 63 -17.62 1.82 -0.21
N GLY A 64 -17.63 0.92 0.76
CA GLY A 64 -17.87 1.17 2.16
C GLY A 64 -19.36 1.11 2.51
N GLY A 65 -19.63 0.99 3.81
CA GLY A 65 -20.98 0.87 4.36
C GLY A 65 -21.07 1.50 5.75
N PHE A 66 -22.29 1.59 6.27
CA PHE A 66 -22.52 1.93 7.67
C PHE A 66 -22.50 0.63 8.47
N GLY A 67 -21.58 0.55 9.43
CA GLY A 67 -21.53 -0.51 10.44
C GLY A 67 -22.40 -0.18 11.63
#